data_AF-A0A9X3Q3L3-F1
#
_entry.id   AF-A0A9X3Q3L3-F1
#
_cell.length_a   1.000
_cell.length_b   1.000
_cell.length_c   1.000
_cell.angle_alpha   90.00
_cell.angle_beta   90.00
_cell.angle_gamma   90.00
#
_symmetry.space_group_name_H-M   'P 1'
#
loop_
_entity.id
_entity.type
_entity.pdbx_description
1 polymer ?
#
loop_
_entity_poly.entity_id
_entity_poly.type
_entity_poly.pdbx_seq_one_letter_code
_entity_poly.pdbx_strand_id
1 'polypeptide(L)'
;MRRIFGLCLLLQMLLPGPSSEASDLIRVLIFEHAKRLEMSAAPGVSLTLADGDTRTVRSPLVLRPWAGRMLVNGKPLQTSLVTVGGRGGELTVTAEDAPAVGWEIGPRTIVVGGTVRVFSRDGGLVVVNEVELEEYVKGVVPLEMNAGWHPEALKV
;
A
#
# COMPACT_ATOMS: atom_id res chain seq x y z
N MET A 1 -10.96 -23.91 66.35
CA MET A 1 -10.10 -24.92 65.68
C MET A 1 -9.91 -24.47 64.22
N ARG A 2 -8.71 -23.99 63.88
CA ARG A 2 -7.80 -24.49 62.82
C ARG A 2 -8.29 -24.38 61.35
N ARG A 3 -7.68 -23.40 60.63
CA ARG A 3 -7.06 -23.38 59.27
C ARG A 3 -7.79 -24.19 58.15
N ILE A 4 -8.04 -23.62 56.97
CA ILE A 4 -7.05 -23.50 55.87
C ILE A 4 -7.41 -22.31 54.95
N PHE A 5 -6.45 -21.40 54.80
CA PHE A 5 -6.30 -20.50 53.66
C PHE A 5 -5.68 -21.32 52.52
N GLY A 6 -6.35 -21.45 51.37
CA GLY A 6 -5.77 -21.99 50.13
C GLY A 6 -6.14 -21.03 49.00
N LEU A 7 -5.25 -20.13 48.59
CA LEU A 7 -4.20 -20.37 47.59
C LEU A 7 -4.75 -21.00 46.31
N CYS A 8 -5.25 -20.16 45.41
CA CYS A 8 -5.12 -20.39 43.97
C CYS A 8 -5.03 -19.05 43.27
N LEU A 9 -3.89 -18.40 43.53
CA LEU A 9 -3.38 -17.22 42.86
C LEU A 9 -2.76 -17.67 41.54
N LEU A 10 -3.15 -17.01 40.44
CA LEU A 10 -2.47 -16.93 39.14
C LEU A 10 -2.18 -18.26 38.41
N LEU A 11 -3.05 -18.57 37.43
CA LEU A 11 -2.65 -19.28 36.22
C LEU A 11 -3.30 -18.59 35.00
N GLN A 12 -2.87 -17.36 34.72
CA GLN A 12 -3.26 -16.57 33.53
C GLN A 12 -2.07 -16.17 32.64
N MET A 13 -0.89 -16.75 32.83
CA MET A 13 0.29 -16.43 32.02
C MET A 13 0.71 -17.60 31.16
N LEU A 14 0.09 -17.78 29.99
CA LEU A 14 0.65 -18.50 28.83
C LEU A 14 -0.27 -18.50 27.59
N LEU A 15 -1.00 -17.41 27.34
CA LEU A 15 -1.47 -17.16 25.98
C LEU A 15 -0.35 -16.37 25.29
N PRO A 16 0.39 -16.94 24.32
CA PRO A 16 1.20 -16.13 23.44
C PRO A 16 0.25 -15.10 22.81
N GLY A 17 0.46 -13.83 23.14
CA GLY A 17 -0.19 -12.75 22.41
C GLY A 17 0.16 -12.91 20.93
N PRO A 18 -0.71 -12.55 19.99
CA PRO A 18 -0.34 -12.58 18.58
C PRO A 18 0.89 -11.70 18.43
N SER A 19 2.03 -12.32 18.13
CA SER A 19 3.21 -11.63 17.65
C SER A 19 2.77 -10.96 16.35
N SER A 20 2.44 -9.67 16.43
CA SER A 20 2.40 -8.85 15.23
C SER A 20 3.85 -8.70 14.80
N GLU A 21 4.35 -9.65 14.00
CA GLU A 21 5.60 -9.42 13.28
C GLU A 21 5.39 -8.19 12.41
N ALA A 22 6.08 -7.11 12.75
CA ALA A 22 6.20 -5.98 11.87
C ALA A 22 7.16 -6.41 10.76
N SER A 23 6.64 -6.73 9.58
CA SER A 23 7.48 -6.98 8.41
C SER A 23 8.17 -5.68 8.00
N ASP A 24 9.44 -5.78 7.58
CA ASP A 24 10.16 -4.61 7.07
C ASP A 24 9.53 -4.16 5.74
N LEU A 25 9.23 -2.87 5.63
CA LEU A 25 8.55 -2.29 4.47
C LEU A 25 9.50 -1.43 3.64
N ILE A 26 9.46 -1.61 2.32
CA ILE A 26 10.03 -0.68 1.35
C ILE A 26 8.94 0.26 0.84
N ARG A 27 9.29 1.53 0.68
CA ARG A 27 8.46 2.54 0.04
C ARG A 27 9.01 2.86 -1.34
N VAL A 28 8.21 2.56 -2.36
CA VAL A 28 8.56 2.86 -3.75
C VAL A 28 7.71 4.04 -4.22
N LEU A 29 8.37 5.15 -4.57
CA LEU A 29 7.71 6.26 -5.26
C LEU A 29 7.37 5.82 -6.69
N ILE A 30 6.10 5.89 -7.06
CA ILE A 30 5.63 5.49 -8.40
C ILE A 30 5.37 6.72 -9.25
N PHE A 31 4.60 7.66 -8.73
CA PHE A 31 4.24 8.89 -9.41
C PHE A 31 4.38 10.07 -8.45
N GLU A 32 4.85 11.19 -8.97
CA GLU A 32 4.81 12.49 -8.31
C GLU A 32 4.07 13.50 -9.20
N HIS A 33 3.54 14.56 -8.58
CA HIS A 33 2.88 15.67 -9.25
C HIS A 33 1.69 15.35 -10.18
N ALA A 34 1.15 14.13 -10.15
CA ALA A 34 0.04 13.70 -11.01
C ALA A 34 -1.21 14.57 -10.84
N LYS A 35 -1.87 14.94 -11.94
CA LYS A 35 -3.09 15.78 -11.91
C LYS A 35 -4.38 14.97 -11.90
N ARG A 36 -4.31 13.73 -12.39
CA ARG A 36 -5.40 12.77 -12.32
C ARG A 36 -4.81 11.38 -12.17
N LEU A 37 -5.37 10.61 -11.24
CA LEU A 37 -5.12 9.18 -11.14
C LEU A 37 -6.40 8.44 -11.45
N GLU A 38 -6.29 7.42 -12.28
CA GLU A 38 -7.33 6.44 -12.51
C GLU A 38 -6.84 5.08 -12.02
N MET A 39 -7.64 4.43 -11.18
CA MET A 39 -7.23 3.24 -10.45
C MET A 39 -8.28 2.16 -10.61
N SER A 40 -7.86 0.99 -11.06
CA SER A 40 -8.76 -0.09 -11.44
C SER A 40 -8.25 -1.44 -10.95
N ALA A 41 -9.17 -2.28 -10.51
CA ALA A 41 -8.94 -3.69 -10.20
C ALA A 41 -10.23 -4.49 -10.45
N ALA A 42 -10.12 -5.76 -10.82
CA ALA A 42 -11.23 -6.71 -10.83
C ALA A 42 -11.10 -7.55 -9.54
N PRO A 43 -11.98 -7.44 -8.53
CA PRO A 43 -13.43 -7.14 -8.53
C PRO A 43 -13.84 -5.75 -8.03
N GLY A 44 -12.94 -4.78 -8.01
CA GLY A 44 -13.16 -3.42 -7.50
C GLY A 44 -11.99 -2.93 -6.67
N VAL A 45 -12.10 -1.71 -6.16
CA VAL A 45 -11.03 -1.04 -5.41
C VAL A 45 -11.46 -0.84 -3.96
N SER A 46 -10.58 -1.15 -3.02
CA SER A 46 -10.74 -0.74 -1.62
C SER A 46 -10.10 0.63 -1.41
N LEU A 47 -10.84 1.57 -0.84
CA LEU A 47 -10.39 2.91 -0.47
C LEU A 47 -10.46 3.03 1.05
N THR A 48 -9.31 3.16 1.70
CA THR A 48 -9.20 3.40 3.14
C THR A 48 -8.85 4.86 3.38
N LEU A 49 -9.68 5.52 4.19
CA LEU A 49 -9.50 6.91 4.59
C LEU A 49 -8.51 7.03 5.76
N ALA A 50 -8.08 8.25 6.06
CA ALA A 50 -7.09 8.51 7.13
C ALA A 50 -7.61 8.18 8.55
N ASP A 51 -8.93 8.11 8.73
CA ASP A 51 -9.59 7.68 9.97
C ASP A 51 -9.73 6.15 10.08
N GLY A 52 -9.27 5.40 9.07
CA GLY A 52 -9.37 3.96 8.99
C GLY A 52 -10.66 3.43 8.35
N ASP A 53 -11.61 4.30 7.96
CA ASP A 53 -12.83 3.86 7.27
C ASP A 53 -12.49 3.28 5.89
N THR A 54 -12.79 2.00 5.69
CA THR A 54 -12.55 1.30 4.42
C THR A 54 -13.84 1.11 3.64
N ARG A 55 -13.84 1.61 2.40
CA ARG A 55 -14.97 1.54 1.49
C ARG A 55 -14.61 0.74 0.25
N THR A 56 -15.56 -0.03 -0.27
CA THR A 56 -15.42 -0.62 -1.59
C THR A 56 -15.99 0.33 -2.64
N VAL A 57 -15.17 0.65 -3.63
CA VAL A 57 -15.50 1.54 -4.75
C VAL A 57 -15.43 0.73 -6.03
N ARG A 58 -16.39 0.97 -6.93
CA ARG A 58 -16.35 0.36 -8.27
C ARG A 58 -15.19 0.96 -9.07
N SER A 59 -14.53 0.12 -9.85
CA SER A 59 -13.53 0.55 -10.82
C SER A 59 -14.22 1.31 -11.98
N PRO A 60 -13.60 2.37 -12.53
CA PRO A 60 -12.39 3.01 -12.03
C PRO A 60 -12.66 3.94 -10.83
N LEU A 61 -11.74 3.95 -9.87
CA LEU A 61 -11.62 4.99 -8.87
C LEU A 61 -10.79 6.14 -9.48
N VAL A 62 -11.33 7.36 -9.48
CA VAL A 62 -10.67 8.55 -10.00
C VAL A 62 -10.31 9.49 -8.86
N LEU A 63 -9.02 9.85 -8.76
CA LEU A 63 -8.52 10.82 -7.80
C LEU A 63 -8.00 12.07 -8.52
N ARG A 64 -8.29 13.24 -7.96
CA ARG A 64 -7.77 14.54 -8.44
C ARG A 64 -7.35 15.42 -7.26
N PRO A 65 -6.28 16.21 -7.36
CA PRO A 65 -5.93 17.17 -6.31
C PRO A 65 -6.97 18.29 -6.25
N TRP A 66 -7.28 18.76 -5.04
CA TRP A 66 -8.23 19.85 -4.82
C TRP A 66 -7.94 20.58 -3.50
N ALA A 67 -7.49 21.83 -3.59
CA ALA A 67 -7.24 22.72 -2.44
C ALA A 67 -6.42 22.07 -1.30
N GLY A 68 -5.31 21.39 -1.64
CA GLY A 68 -4.45 20.68 -0.67
C GLY A 68 -5.03 19.35 -0.16
N ARG A 69 -6.15 18.92 -0.71
CA ARG A 69 -6.84 17.65 -0.46
C ARG A 69 -7.09 16.94 -1.80
N MET A 70 -8.04 16.02 -1.85
CA MET A 70 -8.40 15.34 -3.09
C MET A 70 -9.90 15.25 -3.33
N LEU A 71 -10.27 15.14 -4.61
CA LEU A 71 -11.56 14.67 -5.04
C LEU A 71 -11.48 13.16 -5.26
N VAL A 72 -12.51 12.45 -4.83
CA VAL A 72 -12.76 11.03 -5.11
C VAL A 72 -13.99 10.94 -5.99
N ASN A 73 -13.83 10.47 -7.23
CA ASN A 73 -14.93 10.39 -8.21
C ASN A 73 -15.71 11.72 -8.32
N GLY A 74 -14.98 12.84 -8.31
CA GLY A 74 -15.53 14.20 -8.38
C GLY A 74 -16.06 14.78 -7.07
N LYS A 75 -16.14 13.99 -5.99
CA LYS A 75 -16.61 14.47 -4.68
C LYS A 75 -15.44 14.89 -3.78
N PRO A 76 -15.49 16.07 -3.13
CA PRO A 76 -14.45 16.48 -2.20
C PRO A 76 -14.29 15.51 -1.03
N LEU A 77 -13.04 15.17 -0.74
CA LEU A 77 -12.66 14.41 0.43
C LEU A 77 -11.94 15.33 1.42
N GLN A 78 -12.29 15.22 2.70
CA GLN A 78 -11.74 16.10 3.76
C GLN A 78 -10.31 15.73 4.18
N THR A 79 -9.75 14.65 3.65
CA THR A 79 -8.37 14.21 3.89
C THR A 79 -7.49 14.43 2.66
N SER A 80 -6.19 14.65 2.90
CA SER A 80 -5.14 14.70 1.88
C SER A 80 -4.45 13.36 1.66
N LEU A 81 -4.81 12.32 2.42
CA LEU A 81 -4.25 10.97 2.34
C LEU A 81 -5.34 9.92 2.24
N VAL A 82 -5.15 8.97 1.34
CA VAL A 82 -5.90 7.71 1.26
C VAL A 82 -4.98 6.54 0.96
N THR A 83 -5.38 5.35 1.38
CA THR A 83 -4.77 4.09 0.95
C THR A 83 -5.74 3.41 -0.03
N VAL A 84 -5.22 2.95 -1.16
CA VAL A 84 -5.99 2.34 -2.24
C VAL A 84 -5.45 0.95 -2.51
N GLY A 85 -6.32 -0.05 -2.54
CA GLY A 85 -5.95 -1.44 -2.79
C GLY A 85 -6.81 -2.08 -3.86
N GLY A 86 -6.21 -2.97 -4.64
CA GLY A 86 -6.95 -3.82 -5.58
C GLY A 86 -7.57 -4.99 -4.83
N ARG A 87 -8.89 -5.18 -4.91
CA ARG A 87 -9.56 -6.29 -4.20
C ARG A 87 -9.21 -7.68 -4.77
N GLY A 88 -8.58 -7.74 -5.95
CA GLY A 88 -8.11 -8.96 -6.60
C GLY A 88 -6.62 -9.24 -6.38
N GLY A 89 -5.94 -8.46 -5.52
CA GLY A 89 -4.50 -8.55 -5.27
C GLY A 89 -3.67 -7.60 -6.14
N GLU A 90 -4.13 -7.29 -7.34
CA GLU A 90 -3.48 -6.32 -8.24
C GLU A 90 -4.30 -5.04 -8.39
N LEU A 91 -3.58 -3.92 -8.52
CA LEU A 91 -4.12 -2.60 -8.76
C LEU A 91 -3.43 -1.98 -9.97
N THR A 92 -4.21 -1.67 -11.00
CA THR A 92 -3.75 -0.86 -12.13
C THR A 92 -3.87 0.62 -11.75
N VAL A 93 -2.78 1.37 -11.90
CA VAL A 93 -2.72 2.81 -11.62
C VAL A 93 -2.27 3.53 -12.89
N THR A 94 -3.15 4.36 -13.44
CA THR A 94 -2.88 5.24 -14.56
C THR A 94 -2.78 6.68 -14.05
N ALA A 95 -1.65 7.34 -14.31
CA ALA A 95 -1.45 8.74 -13.98
C ALA A 95 -1.45 9.60 -15.26
N GLU A 96 -2.24 10.68 -15.25
CA GLU A 96 -2.16 11.75 -16.24
C GLU A 96 -1.34 12.92 -15.69
N ASP A 97 -0.57 13.54 -16.59
CA ASP A 97 0.27 14.72 -16.31
C ASP A 97 1.23 14.53 -15.13
N ALA A 98 1.73 13.30 -14.93
CA ALA A 98 2.85 13.05 -14.04
C ALA A 98 4.15 13.27 -14.83
N PRO A 99 5.10 14.10 -14.37
CA PRO A 99 6.43 14.14 -14.97
C PRO A 99 7.02 12.72 -14.96
N ALA A 100 7.30 12.21 -16.16
CA ALA A 100 7.82 10.86 -16.30
C ALA A 100 9.25 10.79 -15.76
N VAL A 101 9.55 9.74 -14.99
CA VAL A 101 10.92 9.24 -14.91
C VAL A 101 11.22 8.60 -16.28
N GLY A 102 12.00 9.30 -17.12
CA GLY A 102 12.33 8.90 -18.49
C GLY A 102 11.76 9.82 -19.59
N TRP A 103 12.02 9.50 -20.86
CA TRP A 103 11.73 10.34 -22.03
C TRP A 103 10.30 10.21 -22.60
N GLU A 104 9.38 9.54 -21.91
CA GLU A 104 8.00 9.36 -22.41
C GLU A 104 7.07 10.51 -21.98
N ILE A 105 6.36 11.09 -22.94
CA ILE A 105 5.32 12.10 -22.71
C ILE A 105 3.96 11.44 -22.94
N GLY A 106 3.11 11.41 -21.90
CA GLY A 106 1.76 10.84 -21.96
C GLY A 106 1.31 10.21 -20.65
N PRO A 107 0.06 9.71 -20.57
CA PRO A 107 -0.41 8.98 -19.41
C PRO A 107 0.43 7.72 -19.21
N ARG A 108 0.85 7.47 -17.96
CA ARG A 108 1.65 6.29 -17.60
C ARG A 108 0.80 5.34 -16.78
N THR A 109 0.82 4.07 -17.16
CA THR A 109 0.11 2.99 -16.48
C THR A 109 1.11 2.03 -15.87
N ILE A 110 0.91 1.69 -14.60
CA ILE A 110 1.64 0.63 -13.92
C ILE A 110 0.65 -0.32 -13.25
N VAL A 111 1.02 -1.58 -13.15
CA VAL A 111 0.31 -2.57 -12.34
C VAL A 111 1.15 -2.84 -11.11
N VAL A 112 0.53 -2.76 -9.94
CA VAL A 112 1.19 -2.99 -8.65
C VAL A 112 0.43 -4.01 -7.83
N GLY A 113 1.16 -4.78 -7.04
CA GLY A 113 0.59 -5.65 -6.03
C GLY A 113 0.17 -4.87 -4.78
N GLY A 114 -0.88 -5.36 -4.12
CA GLY A 114 -1.28 -4.88 -2.79
C GLY A 114 -1.92 -3.49 -2.78
N THR A 115 -1.35 -2.59 -1.98
CA THR A 115 -1.92 -1.26 -1.74
C THR A 115 -0.93 -0.14 -2.04
N VAL A 116 -1.47 1.01 -2.43
CA VAL A 116 -0.71 2.25 -2.60
C VAL A 116 -1.30 3.34 -1.72
N ARG A 117 -0.42 4.19 -1.22
CA ARG A 117 -0.77 5.43 -0.53
C ARG A 117 -0.77 6.56 -1.52
N VAL A 118 -1.86 7.33 -1.53
CA VAL A 118 -2.01 8.51 -2.37
C VAL A 118 -2.11 9.74 -1.48
N PHE A 119 -1.21 10.70 -1.70
CA PHE A 119 -1.16 11.96 -0.99
C PHE A 119 -1.49 13.09 -1.95
N SER A 120 -2.28 14.09 -1.53
CA SER A 120 -2.28 15.39 -2.20
C SER A 120 -1.22 16.28 -1.57
N ARG A 121 -0.32 16.76 -2.41
CA ARG A 121 0.80 17.61 -2.00
C ARG A 121 1.19 18.54 -3.16
N ASP A 122 1.49 19.80 -2.85
CA ASP A 122 2.02 20.79 -3.80
C ASP A 122 1.18 20.91 -5.09
N GLY A 123 -0.15 20.82 -4.95
CA GLY A 123 -1.10 20.91 -6.07
C GLY A 123 -1.11 19.70 -7.02
N GLY A 124 -0.49 18.59 -6.64
CA GLY A 124 -0.51 17.31 -7.35
C GLY A 124 -0.85 16.14 -6.43
N LEU A 125 -0.85 14.95 -7.02
CA LEU A 125 -0.95 13.68 -6.30
C LEU A 125 0.39 12.95 -6.34
N VAL A 126 0.76 12.36 -5.21
CA VAL A 126 1.94 11.52 -5.04
C VAL A 126 1.47 10.11 -4.72
N VAL A 127 2.01 9.12 -5.43
CA VAL A 127 1.67 7.70 -5.28
C VAL A 127 2.89 6.95 -4.80
N VAL A 128 2.75 6.32 -3.63
CA VAL A 128 3.77 5.49 -3.02
C VAL A 128 3.20 4.10 -2.82
N ASN A 129 3.88 3.07 -3.30
CA ASN A 129 3.56 1.69 -2.97
C ASN A 129 4.39 1.27 -1.75
N GLU A 130 3.70 0.75 -0.74
CA GLU A 130 4.34 0.13 0.43
C GLU A 130 4.31 -1.38 0.20
N VAL A 131 5.49 -1.98 0.10
CA VAL A 131 5.69 -3.41 -0.23
C VAL A 131 6.55 -4.02 0.87
N GLU A 132 6.27 -5.25 1.26
CA GLU A 132 7.16 -6.01 2.14
C GLU A 132 8.53 -6.19 1.48
N LEU A 133 9.60 -6.03 2.26
CA LEU A 133 10.97 -6.13 1.81
C LEU A 133 11.21 -7.43 1.04
N GLU A 134 10.76 -8.56 1.58
CA GLU A 134 10.91 -9.85 0.95
C GLU A 134 10.25 -9.91 -0.44
N GLU A 135 9.02 -9.41 -0.57
CA GLU A 135 8.33 -9.40 -1.86
C GLU A 135 9.00 -8.48 -2.88
N TYR A 136 9.53 -7.35 -2.44
CA TYR A 136 10.31 -6.47 -3.32
C TYR A 136 11.59 -7.17 -3.80
N VAL A 137 12.33 -7.80 -2.89
CA VAL A 137 13.62 -8.45 -3.20
C VAL A 137 13.43 -9.64 -4.12
N LYS A 138 12.34 -10.42 -3.97
CA LYS A 138 11.95 -11.49 -4.91
C LYS A 138 11.80 -10.98 -6.35
N GLY A 139 11.34 -9.75 -6.54
CA GLY A 139 11.20 -9.15 -7.87
C GLY A 139 12.50 -8.59 -8.45
N VAL A 140 13.38 -8.03 -7.60
CA VAL A 140 14.60 -7.34 -8.04
C VAL A 140 15.77 -8.29 -8.26
N VAL A 141 16.04 -9.19 -7.30
CA VAL A 141 17.25 -10.02 -7.32
C VAL A 141 17.39 -10.87 -8.59
N PRO A 142 16.33 -11.51 -9.12
CA PRO A 142 16.45 -12.28 -10.36
C PRO A 142 16.86 -11.46 -11.59
N LEU A 143 16.71 -10.13 -11.57
CA LEU A 143 17.12 -9.24 -12.66
C LEU A 143 18.61 -8.88 -12.59
N GLU A 144 19.19 -8.88 -11.40
CA GLU A 144 20.60 -8.56 -11.15
C GLU A 144 21.49 -9.81 -11.17
N MET A 145 20.93 -10.96 -10.75
CA MET A 145 21.65 -12.23 -10.61
C MET A 145 20.92 -13.34 -11.37
N ASN A 146 21.60 -13.95 -12.34
CA ASN A 146 21.06 -15.09 -13.08
C ASN A 146 20.87 -16.30 -12.12
N ALA A 147 19.73 -16.98 -12.22
CA ALA A 147 19.41 -18.19 -11.45
C ALA A 147 20.44 -19.33 -11.56
N GLY A 148 21.35 -19.29 -12.54
CA GLY A 148 22.47 -20.22 -12.67
C GLY A 148 23.67 -19.95 -11.75
N TRP A 149 23.63 -18.91 -10.91
CA TRP A 149 24.67 -18.62 -9.93
C TRP A 149 24.69 -19.64 -8.77
N HIS A 150 25.82 -19.77 -8.08
CA HIS A 150 25.98 -20.72 -6.98
C HIS A 150 24.93 -20.46 -5.88
N PRO A 151 24.28 -21.49 -5.28
CA PRO A 151 23.15 -21.30 -4.35
C PRO A 151 23.45 -20.41 -3.13
N GLU A 152 24.68 -20.41 -2.63
CA GLU A 152 25.10 -19.49 -1.55
C GLU A 152 25.07 -18.02 -1.96
N ALA A 153 25.23 -17.71 -3.25
CA ALA A 153 25.08 -16.34 -3.77
C ALA A 153 23.60 -15.95 -3.94
N LEU A 154 22.67 -16.91 -3.88
CA LEU A 154 21.23 -16.69 -4.01
C LEU A 154 20.48 -16.67 -2.66
N LYS A 155 21.20 -16.88 -1.54
CA LYS A 155 20.60 -16.75 -0.21
C LYS A 155 20.43 -15.27 0.11
N VAL A 156 19.18 -14.93 0.42
CA VAL A 156 18.72 -13.61 0.88
C VAL A 156 18.55 -13.66 2.39
#